data_AF-A0AA38MG41-F1
#
_entry.id   AF-A0AA38MG41-F1
#
_cell.length_a   1.000
_cell.length_b   1.000
_cell.length_c   1.000
_cell.angle_alpha   90.00
_cell.angle_beta   90.00
_cell.angle_gamma   90.00
#
_symmetry.space_group_name_H-M   'P 1'
#
loop_
_entity.id
_entity.type
_entity.pdbx_description
1 polymer ?
#
loop_
_entity_poly.entity_id
_entity_poly.type
_entity_poly.pdbx_seq_one_letter_code
_entity_poly.pdbx_strand_id
1 'polypeptide(L)'
;MEIGYPLMRSINENFMATALLINICFELFSVTCLYGIRNFCDDVDFMLGFVPNYFFQATWLILPGLFAVFSIASVCIKFKKLQNEYDLFVWCLILLFTIVPIFAIGVYKCCVEFKVLGFKQMFRPKLRQSEWENTPGDGDLSASFAKDYFPEN
;
A
#
# COMPACT_ATOMS: atom_id res chain seq x y z
N MET A 1 -34.38 7.89 -21.33
CA MET A 1 -33.57 6.66 -21.11
C MET A 1 -32.34 6.59 -22.01
N GLU A 2 -32.03 7.61 -22.83
CA GLU A 2 -30.98 7.52 -23.87
C GLU A 2 -29.54 7.74 -23.36
N ILE A 3 -29.34 8.50 -22.28
CA ILE A 3 -28.00 8.82 -21.75
C ILE A 3 -27.52 7.80 -20.68
N GLY A 4 -28.46 7.15 -19.99
CA GLY A 4 -28.13 6.31 -18.83
C GLY A 4 -27.39 5.01 -19.19
N TYR A 5 -27.86 4.29 -20.21
CA TYR A 5 -27.25 3.02 -20.63
C TYR A 5 -25.78 3.15 -21.08
N PRO A 6 -25.40 4.08 -21.99
CA PRO A 6 -24.01 4.21 -22.40
C PRO A 6 -23.09 4.66 -21.26
N LEU A 7 -23.59 5.51 -20.35
CA LEU A 7 -22.84 5.94 -19.17
C LEU A 7 -22.57 4.78 -18.21
N MET A 8 -23.61 4.01 -17.85
CA MET A 8 -23.47 2.85 -16.96
C MET A 8 -22.50 1.81 -17.55
N ARG A 9 -22.56 1.61 -18.87
CA ARG A 9 -21.64 0.71 -19.57
C ARG A 9 -20.19 1.18 -19.50
N SER A 10 -19.91 2.45 -19.77
CA SER A 10 -18.53 2.97 -19.67
C SER A 10 -17.99 2.90 -18.24
N ILE A 11 -18.82 3.21 -17.23
CA ILE A 11 -18.42 3.06 -15.82
C ILE A 11 -18.08 1.59 -15.51
N ASN A 12 -18.94 0.64 -15.85
CA ASN A 12 -18.70 -0.76 -15.50
C ASN A 12 -17.47 -1.35 -16.22
N GLU A 13 -17.26 -1.01 -17.50
CA GLU A 13 -16.15 -1.56 -18.29
C GLU A 13 -14.79 -0.90 -17.97
N ASN A 14 -14.78 0.40 -17.61
CA ASN A 14 -13.54 1.16 -17.47
C ASN A 14 -13.19 1.55 -16.02
N PHE A 15 -14.18 1.83 -15.17
CA PHE A 15 -13.92 2.41 -13.85
C PHE A 15 -13.26 1.43 -12.89
N MET A 16 -13.90 0.28 -12.64
CA MET A 16 -13.49 -0.63 -11.56
C MET A 16 -12.08 -1.17 -11.78
N ALA A 17 -11.82 -1.77 -12.95
CA ALA A 17 -10.54 -2.41 -13.23
C ALA A 17 -9.38 -1.40 -13.26
N THR A 18 -9.59 -0.23 -13.87
CA THR A 18 -8.51 0.76 -14.01
C THR A 18 -8.22 1.50 -12.70
N ALA A 19 -9.25 1.84 -11.91
CA ALA A 19 -9.05 2.45 -10.60
C ALA A 19 -8.31 1.52 -9.62
N LEU A 20 -8.71 0.24 -9.56
CA LEU A 20 -8.06 -0.74 -8.69
C LEU A 20 -6.61 -1.00 -9.10
N LEU A 21 -6.35 -1.13 -10.40
CA LEU A 21 -5.01 -1.37 -10.91
C LEU A 21 -4.07 -0.22 -10.53
N ILE A 22 -4.50 1.03 -10.71
CA ILE A 22 -3.71 2.21 -10.33
C ILE A 22 -3.45 2.22 -8.82
N ASN A 23 -4.47 2.00 -7.99
CA ASN A 23 -4.30 1.99 -6.52
C ASN A 23 -3.31 0.91 -6.05
N ILE A 24 -3.46 -0.33 -6.52
CA ILE A 24 -2.57 -1.44 -6.14
C ILE A 24 -1.13 -1.16 -6.60
N CYS A 25 -0.93 -0.56 -7.77
CA CYS A 25 0.40 -0.14 -8.21
C CYS A 25 1.04 0.86 -7.26
N PHE A 26 0.28 1.88 -6.84
CA PHE A 26 0.78 2.89 -5.90
C PHE A 26 1.06 2.29 -4.52
N GLU A 27 0.22 1.38 -4.03
CA GLU A 27 0.45 0.69 -2.76
C GLU A 27 1.72 -0.16 -2.79
N LEU A 28 1.90 -0.99 -3.82
CA LEU A 28 3.10 -1.82 -3.99
C LEU A 28 4.35 -0.95 -4.13
N PHE A 29 4.29 0.12 -4.93
CA PHE A 29 5.41 1.04 -5.09
C PHE A 29 5.74 1.77 -3.78
N SER A 30 4.71 2.21 -3.05
CA SER A 30 4.86 2.85 -1.73
C SER A 30 5.57 1.91 -0.75
N VAL A 31 5.18 0.64 -0.67
CA VAL A 31 5.86 -0.32 0.21
C VAL A 31 7.31 -0.53 -0.23
N THR A 32 7.57 -0.79 -1.51
CA THR A 32 8.93 -1.12 -1.94
C THR A 32 9.88 0.09 -1.90
N CYS A 33 9.40 1.30 -2.23
CA CYS A 33 10.23 2.51 -2.28
C CYS A 33 10.24 3.31 -0.98
N LEU A 34 9.11 3.51 -0.30
CA LEU A 34 9.05 4.29 0.94
C LEU A 34 9.42 3.46 2.17
N TYR A 35 8.91 2.24 2.27
CA TYR A 35 9.24 1.36 3.40
C TYR A 35 10.58 0.65 3.20
N GLY A 36 10.89 0.25 1.96
CA GLY A 36 12.18 -0.34 1.61
C GLY A 36 12.21 -1.86 1.79
N ILE A 37 12.86 -2.54 0.84
CA ILE A 37 12.85 -4.01 0.77
C ILE A 37 13.46 -4.70 2.01
N ARG A 38 14.47 -4.08 2.64
CA ARG A 38 15.13 -4.64 3.83
C ARG A 38 14.19 -4.69 5.03
N ASN A 39 13.50 -3.59 5.30
CA ASN A 39 12.53 -3.51 6.38
C ASN A 39 11.36 -4.47 6.16
N PHE A 40 11.00 -4.73 4.90
CA PHE A 40 9.99 -5.73 4.57
C PHE A 40 10.49 -7.15 4.82
N CYS A 41 11.74 -7.46 4.51
CA CYS A 41 12.32 -8.78 4.79
C CYS A 41 12.45 -9.04 6.29
N ASP A 42 12.83 -8.01 7.06
CA ASP A 42 12.92 -8.11 8.53
C ASP A 42 11.54 -8.33 9.17
N ASP A 43 10.48 -7.70 8.63
CA ASP A 43 9.11 -7.91 9.09
C ASP A 43 8.61 -9.33 8.76
N VAL A 44 8.96 -9.85 7.58
CA VAL A 44 8.66 -11.24 7.20
C VAL A 44 9.40 -12.24 8.06
N ASP A 45 10.67 -11.97 8.40
CA ASP A 45 11.47 -12.81 9.31
C ASP A 45 10.87 -12.83 10.72
N PHE A 46 10.41 -11.69 11.22
CA PHE A 46 9.71 -11.60 12.49
C PHE A 46 8.40 -12.41 12.52
N MET A 47 7.63 -12.41 11.43
CA MET A 47 6.36 -13.15 11.36
C MET A 47 6.52 -14.66 11.18
N LEU A 48 7.53 -15.09 10.42
CA LEU A 48 7.67 -16.48 10.00
C LEU A 48 8.85 -17.21 10.67
N GLY A 49 9.77 -16.49 11.33
CA GLY A 49 10.97 -17.03 11.96
C GLY A 49 12.05 -17.48 10.97
N PHE A 50 11.98 -17.05 9.71
CA PHE A 50 13.01 -17.31 8.71
C PHE A 50 13.19 -16.14 7.74
N VAL A 51 14.45 -15.83 7.43
CA VAL A 51 14.81 -14.78 6.47
C VAL A 51 14.51 -15.27 5.05
N PRO A 52 13.71 -14.51 4.25
CA PRO A 52 13.41 -14.90 2.88
C PRO A 52 14.68 -14.90 2.00
N ASN A 53 14.83 -15.95 1.18
CA ASN A 53 15.98 -16.15 0.31
C ASN A 53 16.14 -14.99 -0.70
N TYR A 54 17.37 -14.73 -1.15
CA TYR A 54 17.71 -13.61 -2.04
C TYR A 54 16.87 -13.54 -3.32
N PHE A 55 16.42 -14.68 -3.84
CA PHE A 55 15.52 -14.74 -4.99
C PHE A 55 14.19 -14.00 -4.72
N PHE A 56 13.58 -14.18 -3.55
CA PHE A 56 12.33 -13.51 -3.19
C PHE A 56 12.52 -12.00 -3.03
N GLN A 57 13.64 -11.59 -2.44
CA GLN A 57 13.98 -10.17 -2.28
C GLN A 57 14.15 -9.49 -3.65
N ALA A 58 14.84 -10.15 -4.59
CA ALA A 58 15.00 -9.67 -5.95
C ALA A 58 13.66 -9.59 -6.69
N THR A 59 12.79 -10.60 -6.54
CA THR A 59 11.44 -10.57 -7.11
C THR A 59 10.63 -9.40 -6.56
N TRP A 60 10.64 -9.15 -5.25
CA TRP A 60 9.91 -8.03 -4.65
C TRP A 60 10.46 -6.64 -5.00
N LEU A 61 11.71 -6.55 -5.46
CA LEU A 61 12.26 -5.30 -6.00
C LEU A 61 11.84 -5.08 -7.47
N ILE A 62 11.83 -6.14 -8.27
CA ILE A 62 11.58 -6.06 -9.71
C ILE A 62 10.07 -6.05 -10.03
N LEU A 63 9.28 -6.82 -9.29
CA LEU A 63 7.85 -7.02 -9.53
C LEU A 63 7.05 -5.70 -9.48
N PRO A 64 7.25 -4.80 -8.50
CA PRO A 64 6.55 -3.50 -8.47
C PRO A 64 6.92 -2.62 -9.67
N GLY A 65 8.19 -2.63 -10.09
CA GLY A 65 8.65 -1.87 -11.26
C GLY A 65 8.00 -2.37 -12.55
N LEU A 66 7.97 -3.69 -12.75
CA LEU A 66 7.31 -4.31 -13.90
C LEU A 66 5.80 -4.03 -13.90
N PHE A 67 5.17 -4.14 -12.72
CA PHE A 67 3.74 -3.90 -12.56
C PHE A 67 3.37 -2.44 -12.80
N ALA A 68 4.21 -1.50 -12.37
CA ALA A 68 4.04 -0.07 -12.66
C ALA A 68 4.13 0.23 -14.16
N VAL A 69 5.10 -0.36 -14.88
CA VAL A 69 5.21 -0.21 -16.34
C VAL A 69 3.98 -0.77 -17.05
N PHE A 70 3.51 -1.96 -16.65
CA PHE A 70 2.31 -2.57 -17.21
C PHE A 70 1.05 -1.71 -16.98
N SER A 71 0.94 -1.12 -15.79
CA SER A 71 -0.14 -0.20 -15.42
C SER A 71 -0.16 1.05 -16.28
N ILE A 72 0.98 1.71 -16.43
CA ILE A 72 1.14 2.90 -17.27
C ILE A 72 0.81 2.55 -18.74
N ALA A 73 1.33 1.44 -19.25
CA ALA A 73 1.04 1.00 -20.61
C ALA A 73 -0.46 0.75 -20.83
N SER A 74 -1.13 0.08 -19.89
CA SER A 74 -2.57 -0.19 -19.93
C SER A 74 -3.38 1.10 -19.92
N VAL A 75 -3.00 2.08 -19.10
CA VAL A 75 -3.62 3.41 -19.06
C VAL A 75 -3.40 4.15 -20.37
N CYS A 76 -2.18 4.18 -20.92
CA CYS A 76 -1.88 4.83 -22.19
C CYS A 76 -2.68 4.26 -23.37
N ILE A 77 -2.83 2.93 -23.44
CA ILE A 77 -3.64 2.28 -24.48
C ILE A 77 -5.10 2.69 -24.36
N LYS A 78 -5.65 2.69 -23.14
CA LYS A 78 -7.04 3.13 -22.89
C LYS A 78 -7.23 4.62 -23.15
N PHE A 79 -6.26 5.45 -22.81
CA PHE A 79 -6.28 6.89 -23.04
C PHE A 79 -6.28 7.22 -24.54
N LYS A 80 -5.56 6.45 -25.37
CA LYS A 80 -5.60 6.63 -26.83
C LYS A 80 -6.98 6.30 -27.43
N LYS A 81 -7.80 5.50 -26.75
CA LYS A 81 -9.16 5.16 -27.16
C LYS A 81 -10.20 6.20 -26.71
N LEU A 82 -9.80 7.26 -25.99
CA LEU A 82 -10.72 8.31 -25.55
C LEU A 82 -11.17 9.16 -26.73
N GLN A 83 -12.41 8.94 -27.16
CA GLN A 83 -13.06 9.77 -28.17
C GLN A 83 -14.45 10.24 -27.73
N ASN A 84 -14.94 9.82 -26.56
CA ASN A 84 -16.28 10.17 -26.05
C ASN A 84 -16.21 11.07 -24.80
N GLU A 85 -17.16 11.99 -24.68
CA GLU A 85 -17.29 12.91 -23.54
C GLU A 85 -17.50 12.17 -22.19
N TYR A 86 -18.22 11.04 -22.22
CA TYR A 86 -18.46 10.21 -21.04
C TYR A 86 -17.19 9.55 -20.49
N ASP A 87 -16.24 9.20 -21.37
CA ASP A 87 -15.00 8.56 -20.92
C ASP A 87 -14.14 9.55 -20.13
N LEU A 88 -14.06 10.81 -20.56
CA LEU A 88 -13.37 11.88 -19.82
C LEU A 88 -13.94 12.04 -18.40
N PHE A 89 -15.26 12.03 -18.27
CA PHE A 89 -15.92 12.09 -16.96
C PHE A 89 -15.53 10.90 -16.07
N VAL A 90 -15.50 9.68 -16.62
CA VAL A 90 -15.06 8.48 -15.87
C VAL A 90 -13.60 8.61 -15.43
N TRP A 91 -12.69 9.14 -16.27
CA TRP A 91 -11.30 9.36 -15.88
C TRP A 91 -11.15 10.39 -14.76
N CYS A 92 -11.94 11.46 -14.76
CA CYS A 92 -11.98 12.41 -13.66
C CYS A 92 -12.40 11.73 -12.34
N LEU A 93 -13.39 10.83 -12.40
CA LEU A 93 -13.81 10.05 -11.23
C LEU A 93 -12.70 9.11 -10.74
N ILE A 94 -11.97 8.45 -11.65
CA ILE A 94 -10.85 7.56 -11.30
C ILE A 94 -9.75 8.38 -10.60
N LEU A 95 -9.36 9.53 -11.15
CA LEU A 95 -8.34 10.39 -10.53
C LEU A 95 -8.77 10.90 -9.16
N LEU A 96 -10.04 11.27 -8.99
CA LEU A 96 -10.57 11.65 -7.68
C LEU A 96 -10.45 10.49 -6.68
N PHE A 97 -10.83 9.28 -7.09
CA PHE A 97 -10.80 8.10 -6.24
C PHE A 97 -9.38 7.67 -5.85
N THR A 98 -8.37 7.93 -6.68
CA THR A 98 -6.97 7.59 -6.36
C THR A 98 -6.27 8.67 -5.55
N ILE A 99 -6.53 9.96 -5.82
CA ILE A 99 -5.86 11.07 -5.11
C ILE A 99 -6.32 11.16 -3.65
N VAL A 100 -7.61 10.96 -3.38
CA VAL A 100 -8.18 11.06 -2.02
C VAL A 100 -7.50 10.11 -1.00
N PRO A 101 -7.37 8.79 -1.24
CA PRO A 101 -6.75 7.89 -0.28
C PRO A 101 -5.25 8.17 -0.11
N ILE A 102 -4.53 8.50 -1.18
CA ILE A 102 -3.09 8.85 -1.11
C ILE A 102 -2.91 10.10 -0.23
N PHE A 103 -3.75 11.11 -0.44
CA PHE A 103 -3.73 12.34 0.36
C PHE A 103 -4.13 12.06 1.82
N ALA A 104 -5.17 11.25 2.06
CA ALA A 104 -5.60 10.89 3.40
C ALA A 104 -4.51 10.14 4.19
N ILE A 105 -3.81 9.19 3.55
CA ILE A 105 -2.69 8.46 4.17
C ILE A 105 -1.52 9.41 4.44
N GLY A 106 -1.17 10.26 3.47
CA GLY A 106 -0.12 11.27 3.62
C GLY A 106 -0.40 12.25 4.74
N VAL A 107 -1.64 12.77 4.82
CA VAL A 107 -2.10 13.67 5.88
C VAL A 107 -2.13 12.93 7.22
N TYR A 108 -2.63 11.71 7.29
CA TYR A 108 -2.63 10.93 8.53
C TYR A 108 -1.20 10.73 9.06
N LYS A 109 -0.28 10.29 8.21
CA LYS A 109 1.14 10.14 8.55
C LYS A 109 1.75 11.47 8.99
N CYS A 110 1.50 12.53 8.22
CA CYS A 110 1.98 13.87 8.55
C CYS A 110 1.43 14.35 9.89
N CYS A 111 0.13 14.22 10.16
CA CYS A 111 -0.49 14.65 11.40
C CYS A 111 -0.01 13.85 12.63
N VAL A 112 0.18 12.54 12.48
CA VAL A 112 0.70 11.68 13.56
C VAL A 112 2.17 12.01 13.85
N GLU A 113 3.02 12.06 12.83
CA GLU A 113 4.44 12.38 13.02
C GLU A 113 4.65 13.83 13.47
N PHE A 114 3.82 14.76 13.02
CA PHE A 114 3.82 16.15 13.48
C PHE A 114 3.48 16.26 14.97
N LYS A 115 2.55 15.42 15.48
CA LYS A 115 2.22 15.38 16.91
C LYS A 115 3.32 14.75 17.77
N VAL A 116 4.05 13.77 17.26
CA VAL A 116 4.99 12.97 18.07
C VAL A 116 6.44 13.47 18.00
N LEU A 117 6.92 13.95 16.84
CA LEU A 117 8.37 14.09 16.59
C LEU A 117 8.86 15.51 16.27
N GLY A 118 7.96 16.44 15.93
CA GLY A 118 8.35 17.80 15.52
C GLY A 118 9.07 17.83 14.15
N PHE A 119 8.86 18.92 13.40
CA PHE A 119 9.17 19.10 11.96
C PHE A 119 10.58 18.66 11.49
N LYS A 120 11.58 18.62 12.38
CA LYS A 120 12.99 18.35 12.05
C LYS A 120 13.36 16.85 11.94
N GLN A 121 12.53 15.92 12.41
CA GLN A 121 12.83 14.47 12.35
C GLN A 121 12.12 13.72 11.21
N MET A 122 11.24 14.39 10.47
CA MET A 122 10.41 13.81 9.39
C MET A 122 11.23 13.19 8.23
N PHE A 123 12.49 13.58 8.08
CA PHE A 123 13.42 13.04 7.07
C PHE A 123 14.37 11.96 7.60
N ARG A 124 14.22 11.50 8.86
CA ARG A 124 14.97 10.32 9.31
C ARG A 124 14.26 9.06 8.83
N PRO A 125 14.95 8.10 8.17
CA PRO A 125 14.37 6.80 7.88
C PRO A 125 13.88 6.18 9.18
N LYS A 126 12.63 5.69 9.16
CA LYS A 126 11.92 5.18 10.34
C LYS A 126 12.78 4.17 11.09
N LEU A 127 12.96 4.40 12.39
CA LEU A 127 13.86 3.64 13.25
C LEU A 127 13.28 2.25 13.56
N ARG A 128 14.12 1.25 13.30
CA ARG A 128 14.24 -0.14 13.80
C ARG A 128 13.15 -0.69 14.75
N GLN A 129 12.56 -1.83 14.37
CA GLN A 129 11.71 -2.75 15.17
C GLN A 129 12.30 -3.12 16.57
N SER A 130 13.57 -2.85 16.85
CA SER A 130 14.20 -3.15 18.13
C SER A 130 13.68 -2.33 19.30
N GLU A 131 12.85 -1.30 19.09
CA GLU A 131 12.16 -0.60 20.19
C GLU A 131 11.00 -1.41 20.79
N TRP A 132 10.43 -2.41 20.07
CA TRP A 132 9.39 -3.31 20.60
C TRP A 132 9.92 -4.37 21.57
N GLU A 133 11.21 -4.68 21.50
CA GLU A 133 11.88 -5.60 22.44
C GLU A 133 12.34 -4.87 23.71
N ASN A 134 12.30 -3.53 23.70
CA ASN A 134 12.74 -2.68 24.80
C ASN A 134 11.57 -1.97 25.50
N THR A 135 10.30 -2.28 25.19
CA THR A 135 9.16 -1.91 26.02
C THR A 135 9.11 -2.83 27.25
N PRO A 136 9.31 -2.32 28.47
CA PRO A 136 9.15 -3.12 29.68
C PRO A 136 7.65 -3.31 29.93
N GLY A 137 7.05 -4.37 29.38
CA GLY A 137 5.62 -4.63 29.63
C GLY A 137 4.97 -5.82 28.93
N ASP A 138 5.54 -6.36 27.85
CA ASP A 138 4.78 -7.28 26.97
C ASP A 138 5.13 -8.77 27.20
N GLY A 139 6.33 -9.05 27.71
CA GLY A 139 6.79 -10.40 28.06
C GLY A 139 6.03 -11.03 29.24
N ASP A 140 5.60 -10.22 30.21
CA ASP A 140 4.93 -10.70 31.42
C ASP A 140 3.47 -11.09 31.15
N LEU A 141 2.80 -10.38 30.23
CA LEU A 141 1.41 -10.64 29.81
C LEU A 141 1.28 -11.88 28.93
N SER A 142 2.25 -12.13 28.05
CA SER A 142 2.27 -13.36 27.23
C SER A 142 2.58 -14.61 28.08
N ALA A 143 3.44 -14.48 29.09
CA ALA A 143 3.72 -15.54 30.06
C ALA A 143 2.52 -15.84 30.97
N SER A 144 1.74 -14.82 31.38
CA SER A 144 0.50 -15.04 32.13
C SER A 144 -0.59 -15.68 31.27
N PHE A 145 -0.77 -15.23 30.02
CA PHE A 145 -1.72 -15.83 29.09
C PHE A 145 -1.39 -17.29 28.75
N ALA A 146 -0.11 -17.63 28.57
CA ALA A 146 0.30 -19.01 28.27
C ALA A 146 -0.02 -19.97 29.44
N LYS A 147 0.11 -19.48 30.69
CA LYS A 147 -0.17 -20.26 31.90
C LYS A 147 -1.66 -20.54 32.11
N ASP A 148 -2.53 -19.64 31.65
CA ASP A 148 -3.99 -19.80 31.75
C ASP A 148 -4.56 -20.77 30.70
N TYR A 149 -3.90 -20.91 29.54
CA TYR A 149 -4.37 -21.77 28.44
C TYR A 149 -3.73 -23.17 28.41
N PHE A 150 -2.57 -23.35 29.03
CA PHE A 150 -1.89 -24.64 29.12
C PHE A 150 -1.61 -25.00 30.59
N PRO A 151 -2.60 -25.53 31.33
CA PRO A 151 -2.34 -26.05 32.66
C PRO A 151 -1.42 -27.27 32.54
N GLU A 152 -0.25 -27.18 33.16
CA GLU A 152 0.65 -28.32 33.34
C GLU A 152 -0.07 -29.42 34.14
N ASN A 153 -0.30 -30.57 33.50
CA ASN A 153 -0.71 -31.82 34.14
C ASN A 153 0.53 -32.68 34.43
#